data_AF-A0A836UVB3-F1
#
_entry.id   AF-A0A836UVB3-F1
#
_cell.length_a   1.000
_cell.length_b   1.000
_cell.length_c   1.000
_cell.angle_alpha   90.00
_cell.angle_beta   90.00
_cell.angle_gamma   90.00
#
_symmetry.space_group_name_H-M   'P 1'
#
loop_
_entity.id
_entity.type
_entity.pdbx_description
1 polymer ?
#
loop_
_entity_poly.entity_id
_entity_poly.type
_entity_poly.pdbx_seq_one_letter_code
_entity_poly.pdbx_strand_id
1 'polypeptide(L)' 'MQKPRLIYYNDGHHFHVKRIEPPASIHMLQWPVDEVAGTGVDLLVLGLGYGDVYFHDSKVGRVVG' A
#
# COMPACT_ATOMS: atom_id res chain seq x y z
N MET A 1 14.23 21.29 18.41
CA MET A 1 14.50 19.89 18.00
C MET A 1 13.52 19.54 16.90
N GLN A 2 13.97 18.94 15.79
CA GLN A 2 13.06 18.46 14.75
C GLN A 2 12.33 17.22 15.30
N LYS A 3 11.00 17.19 15.20
CA LYS A 3 10.20 16.04 15.66
C LYS A 3 10.63 14.81 14.85
N PRO A 4 10.89 13.65 15.47
CA PRO A 4 11.17 12.42 14.72
C PRO A 4 10.01 12.14 13.77
N ARG A 5 10.32 11.87 12.50
CA ARG A 5 9.31 11.56 11.48
C ARG A 5 9.11 10.06 11.35
N LEU A 6 7.88 9.59 11.44
CA LEU A 6 7.56 8.17 11.23
C LEU A 6 7.16 7.92 9.78
N ILE A 7 7.92 7.06 9.09
CA ILE A 7 7.59 6.57 7.76
C ILE A 7 6.96 5.19 7.90
N TYR A 8 5.75 5.01 7.40
CA TYR A 8 5.02 3.75 7.41
C TYR A 8 5.01 3.15 6.00
N TYR A 9 5.64 1.99 5.82
CA TYR A 9 5.64 1.26 4.56
C TYR A 9 4.53 0.21 4.56
N ASN A 10 3.56 0.36 3.66
CA ASN A 10 2.52 -0.63 3.41
C ASN A 10 2.93 -1.50 2.21
N ASP A 11 3.14 -2.78 2.46
CA ASP A 11 3.45 -3.74 1.41
C ASP A 11 2.18 -4.13 0.64
N GLY A 12 2.09 -3.71 -0.62
CA GLY A 12 0.95 -4.01 -1.49
C GLY A 12 0.74 -5.51 -1.72
N HIS A 13 1.78 -6.34 -1.66
CA HIS A 13 1.64 -7.79 -1.81
C HIS A 13 0.91 -8.41 -0.62
N HIS A 14 1.33 -8.08 0.61
CA HIS A 14 0.71 -8.65 1.80
C HIS A 14 -0.64 -8.01 2.11
N PHE A 15 -0.77 -6.71 1.87
CA PHE A 15 -1.99 -5.99 2.20
C PHE A 15 -3.03 -6.08 1.08
N HIS A 16 -2.74 -5.57 -0.11
CA HIS A 16 -3.76 -5.48 -1.15
C HIS A 16 -4.00 -6.81 -1.85
N VAL A 17 -2.95 -7.60 -2.10
CA VAL A 17 -3.07 -8.87 -2.85
C VAL A 17 -3.50 -10.04 -1.97
N LYS A 18 -3.04 -10.13 -0.70
CA LYS A 18 -3.34 -11.28 0.18
C LYS A 18 -4.43 -11.05 1.23
N ARG A 19 -4.68 -9.81 1.67
CA ARG A 19 -5.62 -9.52 2.77
C ARG A 19 -7.02 -9.15 2.27
N ILE A 20 -7.11 -8.54 1.08
CA ILE A 20 -8.36 -8.08 0.49
C ILE A 20 -8.85 -9.13 -0.51
N GLU A 21 -9.96 -9.79 -0.20
CA GLU A 21 -10.61 -10.74 -1.10
C GLU A 21 -11.61 -10.02 -2.03
N PRO A 22 -11.69 -10.39 -3.31
CA PRO A 22 -12.73 -9.90 -4.21
C PRO A 22 -14.15 -10.40 -3.82
N PRO A 23 -15.19 -9.59 -4.05
CA PRO A 23 -15.14 -8.23 -4.56
C PRO A 23 -14.68 -7.23 -3.47
N ALA A 24 -13.68 -6.42 -3.80
CA ALA A 24 -13.20 -5.36 -2.92
C ALA A 24 -14.10 -4.13 -3.04
N SER A 25 -14.52 -3.57 -1.91
CA SER A 25 -15.15 -2.25 -1.88
C SER A 25 -14.11 -1.14 -1.87
N ILE A 26 -14.49 0.08 -2.28
CA ILE A 26 -13.59 1.25 -2.22
C ILE A 26 -13.09 1.51 -0.79
N HIS A 27 -13.92 1.23 0.22
CA HIS A 27 -13.55 1.40 1.62
C HIS A 27 -12.45 0.42 2.03
N MET A 28 -12.48 -0.84 1.55
CA MET A 28 -11.41 -1.81 1.81
C MET A 28 -10.08 -1.36 1.20
N LEU A 29 -10.12 -0.76 0.00
CA LEU A 29 -8.93 -0.24 -0.68
C LEU A 29 -8.35 1.01 0.02
N GLN A 30 -9.15 1.71 0.84
CA GLN A 30 -8.72 2.89 1.60
C GLN A 30 -8.11 2.55 2.96
N TRP A 31 -8.22 1.31 3.44
CA TRP A 31 -7.69 0.90 4.74
C TRP A 31 -6.24 1.30 5.04
N PRO A 32 -5.27 1.26 4.10
CA PRO A 32 -3.91 1.71 4.38
C PRO A 32 -3.82 3.18 4.82
N VAL A 33 -4.73 4.02 4.31
CA VAL A 33 -4.83 5.44 4.69
C VAL A 33 -5.53 5.58 6.03
N ASP A 34 -6.67 4.90 6.18
CA ASP A 34 -7.48 4.97 7.41
C ASP A 34 -6.72 4.47 8.64
N GLU A 35 -5.83 3.47 8.47
CA GLU A 35 -4.99 2.92 9.53
C GLU A 35 -4.00 3.95 10.11
N VAL A 36 -3.50 4.87 9.28
CA VAL A 36 -2.47 5.84 9.67
C VAL A 36 -3.02 7.25 9.87
N ALA A 37 -4.24 7.53 9.41
CA ALA A 37 -4.88 8.83 9.58
C ALA A 37 -5.04 9.19 11.07
N GLY A 38 -4.64 10.41 11.44
CA GLY A 38 -4.69 10.87 12.83
C GLY A 38 -3.59 10.31 13.75
N THR A 39 -2.70 9.48 13.23
CA THR A 39 -1.52 9.00 13.96
C THR A 39 -0.33 9.97 13.84
N GLY A 40 0.80 9.62 14.46
CA GLY A 40 2.06 10.34 14.29
C GLY A 40 2.83 10.01 13.00
N VAL A 41 2.24 9.25 12.08
CA VAL A 41 2.86 8.93 10.78
C VAL A 41 2.96 10.19 9.91
N ASP A 42 4.16 10.44 9.41
CA ASP A 42 4.49 11.59 8.56
C ASP A 42 4.46 11.27 7.07
N LEU A 43 4.60 9.99 6.71
CA LEU A 43 4.61 9.52 5.33
C LEU A 43 4.10 8.07 5.27
N LEU A 44 3.10 7.85 4.43
CA LEU A 44 2.68 6.53 3.97
C LEU A 44 3.38 6.21 2.64
N VAL A 45 4.08 5.08 2.58
CA VAL A 45 4.71 4.56 1.36
C VAL A 45 3.96 3.30 0.93
N LEU A 46 3.46 3.29 -0.31
CA LEU A 46 2.77 2.14 -0.89
C LEU A 46 3.73 1.33 -1.76
N GLY A 47 3.98 0.08 -1.39
CA GLY A 47 4.76 -0.86 -2.20
C GLY A 47 3.93 -1.40 -3.37
N LEU A 48 4.22 -0.96 -4.59
CA LEU A 48 3.44 -1.30 -5.80
C LEU A 48 4.01 -2.46 -6.63
N GLY A 49 5.07 -3.11 -6.16
CA GLY A 49 5.75 -4.18 -6.87
C GLY A 49 7.11 -4.53 -6.28
N TYR A 50 7.79 -5.50 -6.90
CA TYR A 50 9.19 -5.86 -6.60
C TYR A 50 9.90 -6.33 -7.87
N GLY A 51 11.12 -5.82 -8.10
CA GLY A 51 11.89 -6.14 -9.30
C GLY A 51 11.15 -5.74 -10.58
N ASP A 52 10.82 -6.72 -11.42
CA ASP A 52 10.07 -6.54 -12.66
C ASP A 52 8.57 -6.88 -12.52
N VAL A 53 8.07 -7.08 -11.30
CA VAL A 53 6.67 -7.45 -11.01
C VAL A 53 5.90 -6.28 -10.39
N TYR A 54 4.69 -6.02 -10.88
CA TYR A 54 3.80 -4.95 -10.43
C TYR A 54 2.41 -5.46 -10.01
N PHE A 55 1.80 -4.81 -9.01
CA PHE A 55 0.46 -5.13 -8.47
C PHE A 55 -0.66 -4.23 -9.00
N HIS A 56 -0.41 -3.57 -10.12
CA HIS A 56 -1.35 -2.69 -10.80
C HIS A 56 -1.18 -2.90 -12.31
N ASP A 57 -2.16 -2.42 -13.08
CA ASP A 57 -2.16 -2.51 -14.55
C ASP A 57 -1.04 -1.65 -15.16
N SER A 58 0.17 -2.20 -15.14
CA SER A 58 1.39 -1.56 -15.65
C SER A 58 1.58 -1.88 -17.13
N LYS A 59 2.03 -0.89 -17.90
CA LYS A 59 2.41 -1.05 -19.32
C LYS A 59 3.81 -1.64 -19.52
N VAL A 60 4.55 -1.87 -18.43
CA VAL A 60 5.93 -2.38 -18.43
C VAL A 60 6.10 -3.43 -17.32
N GLY A 61 7.02 -4.37 -17.53
CA GLY A 61 7.25 -5.49 -16.61
C GLY A 61 6.11 -6.51 -16.61
N ARG A 62 6.11 -7.38 -15.60
CA ARG A 62 5.10 -8.41 -15.37
C ARG A 62 4.06 -7.89 -14.38
N VAL A 63 2.79 -8.21 -14.61
CA VAL A 63 1.70 -7.93 -13.67
C VAL A 63 1.32 -9.24 -12.97
N VAL A 64 1.18 -9.22 -11.65
CA VAL A 64 0.72 -10.38 -10.87
C VAL A 64 -0.45 -9.95 -10.00
N GLY A 65 -1.59 -10.62 -10.20
CA GLY A 65 -2.88 -10.35 -9.58
C GLY A 65 -3.96 -11.12 -10.32
#